data_AF-A0A8T4KML1-F1
#
_entry.id   AF-A0A8T4KML1-F1
#
_cell.length_a   1.000
_cell.length_b   1.000
_cell.length_c   1.000
_cell.angle_alpha   90.00
_cell.angle_beta   90.00
_cell.angle_gamma   90.00
#
_symmetry.space_group_name_H-M   'P 1'
#
loop_
_entity.id
_entity.type
_entity.pdbx_description
1 polymer ?
#
loop_
_entity_poly.entity_id
_entity_poly.type
_entity_poly.pdbx_seq_one_letter_code
_entity_poly.pdbx_strand_id
1 'polypeptide(L)'
;MAVSSQKTFIQPEDFMRGSVALARLVSDSQFFYSGPDGHELNYLVGVWRGGTHAAIYVDETLKQLGYKMYHTSVKIESYPPGQQQRGQTRDIGGLNHPVEKMIMSQISRANQGLPIISQRLVFVDDVWDTGLSGIELMSRSMSMYQKKMRQVLDALPILREIDNFGVLPEIKMATVYYKPERNRTKRIPDFYVMPTNEWLVFPHELKELTRKEIRKNKDPVFAAALYERNFRKWARRHLKLPAAEGKSVFDSN
;
A
#
# COMPACT_ATOMS: atom_id res chain seq x y z
N MET A 1 22.09 -21.93 -21.04
CA MET A 1 21.70 -22.33 -19.67
C MET A 1 21.12 -21.10 -18.99
N ALA A 2 19.84 -21.11 -18.63
CA ALA A 2 19.27 -19.97 -17.90
C ALA A 2 19.92 -19.92 -16.52
N VAL A 3 20.62 -18.83 -16.21
CA VAL A 3 21.08 -18.54 -14.85
C VAL A 3 19.83 -18.53 -13.99
N SER A 4 19.63 -19.58 -13.20
CA SER A 4 18.61 -19.60 -12.16
C SER A 4 19.00 -18.52 -11.16
N SER A 5 18.52 -17.28 -11.36
CA SER A 5 18.73 -16.19 -10.42
C SER A 5 18.24 -16.67 -9.06
N GLN A 6 19.16 -16.73 -8.09
CA GLN A 6 18.85 -17.21 -6.75
C GLN A 6 17.72 -16.34 -6.16
N LYS A 7 16.61 -16.99 -5.77
CA LYS A 7 15.50 -16.33 -5.10
C LYS A 7 15.88 -16.05 -3.64
N THR A 8 15.64 -14.84 -3.19
CA THR A 8 15.79 -14.41 -1.80
C THR A 8 14.42 -14.43 -1.13
N PHE A 9 14.23 -15.36 -0.19
CA PHE A 9 12.98 -15.52 0.54
C PHE A 9 13.00 -14.61 1.77
N ILE A 10 12.19 -13.56 1.72
CA ILE A 10 12.07 -12.59 2.81
C ILE A 10 11.31 -13.23 3.97
N GLN A 11 11.89 -13.15 5.17
CA GLN A 11 11.23 -13.62 6.39
C GLN A 11 10.16 -12.62 6.85
N PRO A 12 9.04 -13.09 7.43
CA PRO A 12 8.00 -12.21 7.98
C PRO A 12 8.54 -11.13 8.92
N GLU A 13 9.48 -11.50 9.80
CA GLU A 13 10.07 -10.62 10.80
C GLU A 13 10.91 -9.52 10.15
N ASP A 14 11.67 -9.84 9.11
CA ASP A 14 12.50 -8.86 8.40
C ASP A 14 11.65 -7.90 7.58
N PHE A 15 10.56 -8.40 6.99
CA PHE A 15 9.59 -7.54 6.32
C PHE A 15 8.91 -6.57 7.29
N MET A 16 8.53 -7.05 8.48
CA MET A 16 7.98 -6.22 9.55
C MET A 16 9.01 -5.16 10.00
N ARG A 17 10.26 -5.56 10.29
CA ARG A 17 11.34 -4.62 10.67
C ARG A 17 11.56 -3.54 9.62
N GLY A 18 11.62 -3.93 8.34
CA GLY A 18 11.74 -3.00 7.23
C GLY A 18 10.56 -2.03 7.16
N SER A 19 9.34 -2.50 7.38
CA SER A 19 8.14 -1.66 7.37
C SER A 19 8.11 -0.64 8.52
N VAL A 20 8.54 -1.03 9.73
CA VAL A 20 8.68 -0.11 10.87
C VAL A 20 9.79 0.90 10.63
N ALA A 21 10.93 0.48 10.07
CA ALA A 21 12.01 1.40 9.68
C ALA A 21 11.54 2.42 8.63
N LEU A 22 10.73 1.99 7.66
CA LEU A 22 10.12 2.88 6.67
C LEU A 22 9.24 3.96 7.33
N ALA A 23 8.46 3.59 8.35
CA ALA A 23 7.66 4.54 9.12
C ALA A 23 8.51 5.62 9.78
N ARG A 24 9.68 5.22 10.29
CA ARG A 24 10.63 6.15 10.89
C ARG A 24 11.24 7.11 9.87
N LEU A 25 11.65 6.61 8.70
CA LEU A 25 12.12 7.47 7.60
C LEU A 25 11.06 8.51 7.17
N VAL A 26 9.80 8.10 7.10
CA VAL A 26 8.70 9.01 6.74
C VAL A 26 8.49 10.06 7.84
N SER A 27 8.45 9.67 9.11
CA SER A 27 8.25 10.63 10.22
C SER A 27 9.44 11.59 10.40
N ASP A 28 10.68 11.10 10.31
CA ASP A 28 11.89 11.92 10.44
C ASP A 28 12.02 12.96 9.30
N SER A 29 11.37 12.72 8.16
CA SER A 29 11.37 13.67 7.04
C SER A 29 10.55 14.94 7.28
N GLN A 30 9.75 14.98 8.35
CA GLN A 30 8.79 16.06 8.65
C GLN A 30 7.77 16.33 7.53
N PHE A 31 7.57 15.36 6.63
CA PHE A 31 6.59 15.48 5.55
C PHE A 31 5.15 15.56 6.09
N PHE A 32 4.85 14.79 7.13
CA PHE A 32 3.55 14.78 7.78
C PHE A 32 3.45 15.88 8.84
N TYR A 33 2.27 16.46 8.94
CA TYR A 33 1.98 17.45 9.98
C TYR A 33 1.89 16.76 11.35
N SER A 34 2.46 17.40 12.35
CA SER A 34 2.46 16.97 13.77
C SER A 34 2.19 18.19 14.67
N GLY A 35 1.39 18.03 15.73
CA GLY A 35 1.28 19.02 16.80
C GLY A 35 -0.15 19.52 17.13
N PRO A 36 -0.28 20.39 18.14
CA PRO A 36 -1.55 20.88 18.67
C PRO A 36 -2.25 21.92 17.79
N ASP A 37 -1.51 22.67 16.96
CA ASP A 37 -2.04 23.72 16.06
C ASP A 37 -2.76 23.14 14.82
N GLY A 38 -2.73 21.82 14.64
CA GLY A 38 -3.39 21.15 13.54
C GLY A 38 -3.37 19.63 13.67
N HIS A 39 -4.46 19.08 14.22
CA HIS A 39 -4.89 17.68 14.10
C HIS A 39 -5.17 17.28 12.62
N GLU A 40 -4.24 17.57 11.72
CA GLU A 40 -4.38 17.39 10.30
C GLU A 40 -4.31 15.91 9.96
N LEU A 41 -5.30 15.50 9.18
CA LEU A 41 -5.39 14.15 8.69
C LEU A 41 -4.29 13.97 7.64
N ASN A 42 -3.26 13.22 7.97
CA ASN A 42 -2.27 12.74 7.01
C ASN A 42 -2.83 11.50 6.31
N TYR A 43 -2.50 11.31 5.03
CA TYR A 43 -3.08 10.25 4.21
C TYR A 43 -2.02 9.19 3.90
N LEU A 44 -2.37 7.93 4.15
CA LEU A 44 -1.54 6.78 3.85
C LEU A 44 -2.33 5.81 2.98
N VAL A 45 -1.77 5.40 1.84
CA VAL A 45 -2.44 4.47 0.94
C VAL A 45 -1.53 3.28 0.67
N GLY A 46 -1.91 2.11 1.19
CA GLY A 46 -1.20 0.86 0.91
C GLY A 46 -1.55 0.31 -0.48
N VAL A 47 -0.53 -0.03 -1.27
CA VAL A 47 -0.72 -0.64 -2.58
C VAL A 47 -0.95 -2.14 -2.40
N TRP A 48 -2.15 -2.62 -2.74
CA TRP A 48 -2.47 -4.03 -2.68
C TRP A 48 -1.65 -4.79 -3.73
N ARG A 49 -0.94 -5.87 -3.36
CA ARG A 49 -1.05 -6.66 -2.11
C ARG A 49 -0.01 -6.37 -1.05
N GLY A 50 1.27 -6.49 -1.40
CA GLY A 50 2.35 -6.47 -0.43
C GLY A 50 2.53 -5.12 0.24
N GLY A 51 2.36 -4.03 -0.52
CA GLY A 51 2.32 -2.67 0.00
C GLY A 51 1.30 -2.46 1.12
N THR A 52 0.14 -3.12 1.08
CA THR A 52 -0.83 -3.08 2.18
C THR A 52 -0.30 -3.69 3.48
N HIS A 53 0.50 -4.75 3.41
CA HIS A 53 1.10 -5.33 4.62
C HIS A 53 2.13 -4.37 5.24
N ALA A 54 2.97 -3.74 4.41
CA ALA A 54 3.89 -2.71 4.90
C ALA A 54 3.14 -1.49 5.45
N ALA A 55 2.08 -1.06 4.77
CA ALA A 55 1.24 0.06 5.16
C ALA A 55 0.63 -0.10 6.56
N ILE A 56 0.24 -1.31 6.97
CA ILE A 56 -0.29 -1.57 8.31
C ILE A 56 0.75 -1.23 9.38
N TYR A 57 1.97 -1.73 9.24
CA TYR A 57 3.05 -1.43 10.19
C TYR A 57 3.42 0.04 10.19
N VAL A 58 3.44 0.67 9.01
CA VAL A 58 3.74 2.10 8.88
C VAL A 58 2.67 2.95 9.58
N ASP A 59 1.39 2.69 9.30
CA ASP A 59 0.27 3.41 9.87
C ASP A 59 0.20 3.28 11.40
N GLU A 60 0.31 2.06 11.93
CA GLU A 60 0.29 1.81 13.37
C GLU A 60 1.48 2.47 14.08
N THR A 61 2.68 2.41 13.48
CA THR A 61 3.86 3.09 14.04
C THR A 61 3.68 4.60 14.05
N LEU A 62 3.19 5.20 12.97
CA LEU A 62 2.96 6.65 12.89
C LEU A 62 1.89 7.12 13.87
N LYS A 63 0.78 6.38 14.02
CA LYS A 63 -0.22 6.69 15.05
C LYS A 63 0.37 6.64 16.46
N GLN A 64 1.21 5.65 16.74
CA GLN A 64 1.88 5.54 18.04
C GLN A 64 2.86 6.69 18.31
N LEU A 65 3.43 7.27 17.25
CA LEU A 65 4.25 8.49 17.31
C LEU A 65 3.41 9.78 17.38
N GLY A 66 2.08 9.68 17.42
CA GLY A 66 1.16 10.82 17.59
C GLY A 66 0.64 11.43 16.29
N TYR A 67 0.93 10.85 15.13
CA TYR A 67 0.38 11.34 13.86
C TYR A 67 -1.08 10.92 13.68
N LYS A 68 -1.94 11.85 13.28
CA LYS A 68 -3.32 11.54 12.91
C LYS A 68 -3.38 11.05 11.47
N MET A 69 -3.63 9.76 11.30
CA MET A 69 -3.63 9.10 10.00
C MET A 69 -5.04 8.75 9.52
N TYR A 70 -5.29 9.04 8.25
CA TYR A 70 -6.28 8.34 7.45
C TYR A 70 -5.55 7.32 6.59
N HIS A 71 -5.99 6.07 6.63
CA HIS A 71 -5.42 5.02 5.80
C HIS A 71 -6.47 4.33 4.94
N THR A 72 -6.04 3.80 3.80
CA THR A 72 -6.81 2.86 2.98
C THR A 72 -5.86 2.06 2.09
N SER A 73 -6.41 1.16 1.29
CA SER A 73 -5.66 0.42 0.26
C SER A 73 -6.24 0.66 -1.12
N VAL A 74 -5.37 0.65 -2.13
CA VAL A 74 -5.77 0.67 -3.54
C VAL A 74 -5.23 -0.56 -4.25
N LYS A 75 -5.96 -1.04 -5.26
CA LYS A 75 -5.53 -2.15 -6.10
C LYS A 75 -5.26 -1.63 -7.51
N ILE A 76 -4.05 -1.85 -8.00
CA ILE A 76 -3.74 -1.68 -9.42
C ILE A 76 -4.03 -3.02 -10.09
N GLU A 77 -5.00 -3.06 -10.99
CA GLU A 77 -5.20 -4.26 -11.80
C GLU A 77 -4.12 -4.34 -12.88
N SER A 78 -3.45 -5.49 -12.97
CA SER A 78 -2.61 -5.83 -14.10
C SER A 78 -3.48 -6.34 -15.25
N TYR A 79 -3.31 -5.78 -16.45
CA TYR A 79 -3.87 -6.39 -17.65
C TYR A 79 -3.25 -7.76 -17.88
N PRO A 80 -4.02 -8.77 -18.34
CA PRO A 80 -3.45 -10.00 -18.85
C PRO A 80 -2.45 -9.69 -19.99
N PRO A 81 -1.35 -10.46 -20.11
CA PRO A 81 -0.44 -10.35 -21.24
C PRO A 81 -1.22 -10.41 -22.57
N GLY A 82 -1.01 -9.45 -23.46
CA GLY A 82 -1.67 -9.38 -24.77
C GLY A 82 -3.01 -8.63 -24.81
N GLN A 83 -3.55 -8.18 -23.67
CA GLN A 83 -4.78 -7.36 -23.63
C GLN A 83 -4.54 -5.86 -23.47
N GLN A 84 -3.29 -5.43 -23.40
CA GLN A 84 -2.96 -4.01 -23.30
C GLN A 84 -3.08 -3.35 -24.68
N GLN A 85 -4.30 -2.91 -25.02
CA GLN A 85 -4.52 -2.06 -26.20
C GLN A 85 -3.92 -0.67 -25.95
N ARG A 86 -3.29 -0.07 -26.98
CA ARG A 86 -2.82 1.32 -26.93
C ARG A 86 -3.99 2.22 -26.51
N GLY A 87 -3.87 2.88 -25.35
CA GLY A 87 -4.87 3.81 -24.83
C GLY A 87 -5.77 3.29 -23.70
N GLN A 88 -5.70 2.01 -23.32
CA GLN A 88 -6.42 1.51 -22.14
C GLN A 88 -5.66 1.84 -20.84
N THR A 89 -6.24 2.72 -20.04
CA THR A 89 -5.83 3.05 -18.67
C THR A 89 -6.29 1.96 -17.70
N ARG A 90 -5.36 1.29 -16.99
CA ARG A 90 -5.65 0.36 -15.87
C ARG A 90 -6.69 0.93 -14.92
N ASP A 91 -7.68 0.19 -14.46
CA ASP A 91 -8.49 0.71 -13.36
C ASP A 91 -7.68 0.65 -12.06
N ILE A 92 -7.78 1.69 -11.23
CA ILE A 92 -7.19 1.70 -9.89
C ILE A 92 -8.34 1.65 -8.89
N GLY A 93 -8.73 0.41 -8.56
CA GLY A 93 -9.79 0.14 -7.62
C GLY A 93 -9.51 0.80 -6.27
N GLY A 94 -10.49 1.55 -5.77
CA GLY A 94 -10.44 2.22 -4.47
C GLY A 94 -9.80 3.61 -4.46
N LEU A 95 -9.18 4.08 -5.56
CA LEU A 95 -8.49 5.39 -5.56
C LEU A 95 -9.43 6.59 -5.37
N ASN A 96 -10.71 6.43 -5.72
CA ASN A 96 -11.73 7.46 -5.54
C ASN A 96 -11.84 7.92 -4.08
N HIS A 97 -11.78 6.97 -3.14
CA HIS A 97 -12.04 7.21 -1.73
C HIS A 97 -11.01 8.12 -1.04
N PRO A 98 -9.68 7.90 -1.13
CA PRO A 98 -8.70 8.82 -0.54
C PRO A 98 -8.77 10.22 -1.18
N VAL A 99 -9.04 10.31 -2.49
CA VAL A 99 -9.18 11.60 -3.18
C VAL A 99 -10.39 12.38 -2.65
N GLU A 100 -11.55 11.74 -2.56
CA GLU A 100 -12.75 12.38 -1.98
C GLU A 100 -12.52 12.77 -0.52
N LYS A 101 -11.84 11.93 0.26
CA LYS A 101 -11.51 12.25 1.66
C LYS A 101 -10.61 13.48 1.79
N MET A 102 -9.66 13.69 0.88
CA MET A 102 -8.83 14.91 0.83
C MET A 102 -9.64 16.15 0.51
N ILE A 103 -10.51 16.08 -0.51
CA ILE A 103 -11.38 17.20 -0.92
C ILE A 103 -12.34 17.57 0.21
N MET A 104 -13.01 16.58 0.80
CA MET A 104 -13.92 16.78 1.92
C MET A 104 -13.21 17.37 3.15
N SER A 105 -11.93 17.04 3.35
CA SER A 105 -11.14 17.69 4.41
C SER A 105 -10.94 19.18 4.16
N GLN A 106 -10.74 19.63 2.91
CA GLN A 106 -10.64 21.07 2.63
C GLN A 106 -11.97 21.79 2.86
N ILE A 107 -13.08 21.20 2.39
CA ILE A 107 -14.43 21.74 2.64
C ILE A 107 -14.71 21.83 4.14
N SER A 108 -14.37 20.78 4.89
CA SER A 108 -14.56 20.74 6.35
C SER A 108 -13.75 21.83 7.05
N ARG A 109 -12.53 22.14 6.59
CA ARG A 109 -11.70 23.22 7.13
C ARG A 109 -12.28 24.60 6.80
N ALA A 110 -12.68 24.81 5.55
CA ALA A 110 -13.37 26.03 5.11
C ALA A 110 -14.59 26.31 6.00
N ASN A 111 -15.44 25.31 6.23
CA ASN A 111 -16.63 25.45 7.08
C ASN A 111 -16.32 25.79 8.55
N GLN A 112 -15.13 25.44 9.02
CA GLN A 112 -14.67 25.73 10.39
C GLN A 112 -13.87 27.04 10.47
N GLY A 113 -13.67 27.76 9.37
CA GLY A 113 -12.82 28.95 9.32
C GLY A 113 -11.33 28.63 9.55
N LEU A 114 -10.90 27.39 9.34
CA LEU A 114 -9.51 26.96 9.50
C LEU A 114 -8.71 27.23 8.21
N PRO A 115 -7.39 27.53 8.31
CA PRO A 115 -6.54 27.74 7.14
C PRO A 115 -6.56 26.55 6.18
N ILE A 116 -6.64 26.83 4.87
CA ILE A 116 -6.51 25.80 3.85
C ILE A 116 -5.05 25.47 3.62
N ILE A 117 -4.74 24.18 3.70
CA ILE A 117 -3.40 23.61 3.64
C ILE A 117 -3.32 22.50 2.60
N SER A 118 -2.14 22.27 2.04
CA SER A 118 -1.88 21.14 1.15
C SER A 118 -1.93 19.83 1.93
N GLN A 119 -2.75 18.87 1.49
CA GLN A 119 -2.82 17.54 2.11
C GLN A 119 -1.55 16.73 1.84
N ARG A 120 -1.14 15.90 2.81
CA ARG A 120 0.04 15.05 2.73
C ARG A 120 -0.36 13.60 2.50
N LEU A 121 -0.04 13.07 1.33
CA LEU A 121 -0.35 11.68 0.94
C LEU A 121 0.94 10.90 0.70
N VAL A 122 1.09 9.76 1.39
CA VAL A 122 2.11 8.75 1.08
C VAL A 122 1.44 7.48 0.55
N PHE A 123 1.86 7.04 -0.62
CA PHE A 123 1.62 5.67 -1.08
C PHE A 123 2.71 4.75 -0.53
N VAL A 124 2.31 3.61 0.04
CA VAL A 124 3.22 2.61 0.60
C VAL A 124 3.16 1.35 -0.25
N ASP A 125 4.32 0.94 -0.77
CA ASP A 125 4.48 -0.32 -1.52
C ASP A 125 5.55 -1.22 -0.90
N ASP A 126 5.49 -2.53 -1.12
CA ASP A 126 6.54 -3.44 -0.62
C ASP A 126 7.83 -3.31 -1.45
N VAL A 127 7.70 -3.12 -2.76
CA VAL A 127 8.83 -2.96 -3.67
C VAL A 127 8.62 -1.92 -4.76
N TRP A 128 9.57 -0.98 -4.89
CA TRP A 128 9.74 -0.21 -6.11
C TRP A 128 10.68 -0.94 -7.07
N ASP A 129 10.08 -1.62 -8.05
CA ASP A 129 10.82 -2.33 -9.10
C ASP A 129 11.04 -1.43 -10.31
N THR A 130 10.13 -1.46 -11.30
CA THR A 130 10.25 -0.61 -12.49
C THR A 130 9.84 0.86 -12.28
N GLY A 131 9.14 1.15 -11.19
CA GLY A 131 8.58 2.47 -10.88
C GLY A 131 7.33 2.89 -11.67
N LEU A 132 6.96 2.16 -12.72
CA LEU A 132 5.84 2.53 -13.59
C LEU A 132 4.50 2.57 -12.83
N SER A 133 4.25 1.59 -11.96
CA SER A 133 3.03 1.52 -11.15
C SER A 133 2.93 2.68 -10.15
N GLY A 134 4.04 3.04 -9.50
CA GLY A 134 4.09 4.19 -8.59
C GLY A 134 3.80 5.50 -9.30
N ILE A 135 4.42 5.73 -10.46
CA ILE A 135 4.17 6.94 -11.26
C ILE A 135 2.71 7.02 -11.75
N GLU A 136 2.15 5.88 -12.17
CA GLU A 136 0.76 5.80 -12.59
C GLU A 136 -0.20 6.14 -11.44
N LEU A 137 0.03 5.59 -10.24
CA LEU A 137 -0.74 5.91 -9.03
C LEU A 137 -0.72 7.41 -8.73
N MET A 138 0.47 8.00 -8.64
CA MET A 138 0.62 9.41 -8.30
C MET A 138 -0.05 10.32 -9.33
N SER A 139 0.18 10.05 -10.63
CA SER A 139 -0.35 10.86 -11.72
C SER A 139 -1.87 10.79 -11.78
N ARG A 140 -2.46 9.61 -11.57
CA ARG A 140 -3.91 9.45 -11.54
C ARG A 140 -4.55 10.06 -10.31
N SER A 141 -3.89 9.95 -9.17
CA SER A 141 -4.36 10.59 -7.93
C SER A 141 -4.44 12.10 -8.11
N MET A 142 -3.39 12.70 -8.66
CA MET A 142 -3.35 14.14 -8.95
C MET A 142 -4.42 14.54 -9.97
N SER A 143 -4.52 13.79 -11.07
CA SER A 143 -5.50 14.08 -12.14
C SER A 143 -6.94 13.96 -11.64
N MET A 144 -7.23 12.95 -10.83
CA MET A 144 -8.55 12.73 -10.24
C MET A 144 -8.89 13.83 -9.23
N TYR A 145 -7.93 14.19 -8.37
CA TYR A 145 -8.08 15.29 -7.42
C TYR A 145 -8.43 16.59 -8.15
N GLN A 146 -7.64 16.97 -9.16
CA GLN A 146 -7.88 18.17 -9.97
C GLN A 146 -9.26 18.14 -10.65
N LYS A 147 -9.64 17.01 -11.24
CA LYS A 147 -10.95 16.87 -11.90
C LYS A 147 -12.10 17.06 -10.91
N LYS A 148 -12.06 16.39 -9.76
CA LYS A 148 -13.11 16.48 -8.75
C LYS A 148 -13.13 17.83 -8.05
N MET A 149 -11.97 18.41 -7.77
CA MET A 149 -11.89 19.75 -7.19
C MET A 149 -12.51 20.80 -8.11
N ARG A 150 -12.27 20.71 -9.44
CA ARG A 150 -12.99 21.56 -10.40
C ARG A 150 -14.50 21.39 -10.32
N GLN A 151 -15.01 20.15 -10.28
CA GLN A 151 -16.44 19.89 -10.13
C GLN A 151 -17.03 20.51 -8.86
N VAL A 152 -16.28 20.46 -7.74
CA VAL A 152 -16.68 21.11 -6.49
C VAL A 152 -16.72 22.64 -6.64
N LEU A 153 -15.69 23.23 -7.26
CA LEU A 153 -15.60 24.68 -7.48
C LEU A 153 -16.63 25.21 -8.49
N ASP A 154 -17.09 24.37 -9.41
CA ASP A 154 -18.17 24.70 -10.34
C ASP A 154 -19.53 24.62 -9.65
N ALA A 155 -19.73 23.64 -8.77
CA ALA A 155 -20.96 23.48 -7.98
C ALA A 155 -21.07 24.49 -6.83
N LEU A 156 -19.95 24.93 -6.25
CA LEU A 156 -19.88 25.83 -5.11
C LEU A 156 -18.87 26.97 -5.39
N PRO A 157 -19.23 27.96 -6.24
CA PRO A 157 -18.31 29.03 -6.64
C PRO A 157 -17.79 29.88 -5.48
N ILE A 158 -18.56 29.99 -4.38
CA ILE A 158 -18.16 30.73 -3.17
C ILE A 158 -16.84 30.22 -2.57
N LEU A 159 -16.50 28.95 -2.78
CA LEU A 159 -15.24 28.38 -2.30
C LEU A 159 -14.02 29.00 -3.01
N ARG A 160 -14.20 29.63 -4.18
CA ARG A 160 -13.12 30.34 -4.90
C ARG A 160 -12.67 31.62 -4.20
N GLU A 161 -13.52 32.18 -3.33
CA GLU A 161 -13.20 33.37 -2.53
C GLU A 161 -12.37 33.02 -1.29
N ILE A 162 -12.23 31.73 -0.96
CA ILE A 162 -11.43 31.26 0.17
C ILE A 162 -9.98 31.12 -0.30
N ASP A 163 -9.07 31.81 0.40
CA ASP A 163 -7.65 31.75 0.09
C ASP A 163 -7.13 30.31 0.08
N ASN A 164 -6.36 30.01 -0.97
CA ASN A 164 -5.73 28.71 -1.19
C ASN A 164 -6.70 27.50 -1.31
N PHE A 165 -8.02 27.72 -1.44
CA PHE A 165 -8.96 26.61 -1.62
C PHE A 165 -8.70 25.88 -2.94
N GLY A 166 -8.65 24.55 -2.90
CA GLY A 166 -8.29 23.75 -4.06
C GLY A 166 -6.79 23.55 -4.23
N VAL A 167 -5.97 23.98 -3.25
CA VAL A 167 -4.53 23.69 -3.22
C VAL A 167 -4.27 22.21 -3.44
N LEU A 168 -3.31 21.90 -4.31
CA LEU A 168 -2.99 20.53 -4.67
C LEU A 168 -2.35 19.78 -3.49
N PRO A 169 -2.66 18.49 -3.32
CA PRO A 169 -1.99 17.67 -2.33
C PRO A 169 -0.53 17.42 -2.72
N GLU A 170 0.34 17.26 -1.73
CA GLU A 170 1.69 16.73 -1.96
C GLU A 170 1.64 15.20 -1.82
N ILE A 171 2.14 14.51 -2.85
CA ILE A 171 2.08 13.05 -2.98
C ILE A 171 3.50 12.48 -3.02
N LYS A 172 3.78 11.52 -2.15
CA LYS A 172 5.05 10.80 -2.04
C LYS A 172 4.87 9.28 -2.13
N MET A 173 5.96 8.58 -2.43
CA MET A 173 6.07 7.12 -2.49
C MET A 173 7.06 6.62 -1.45
N ALA A 174 6.63 5.67 -0.63
CA ALA A 174 7.44 4.99 0.36
C ALA A 174 7.47 3.49 0.05
N THR A 175 8.64 2.86 0.11
CA THR A 175 8.75 1.41 -0.11
C THR A 175 9.78 0.74 0.76
N VAL A 176 9.56 -0.54 1.11
CA VAL A 176 10.55 -1.29 1.88
C VAL A 176 11.78 -1.58 1.02
N TYR A 177 11.57 -2.07 -0.21
CA TYR A 177 12.65 -2.46 -1.12
C TYR A 177 12.68 -1.60 -2.39
N TYR A 178 13.88 -1.22 -2.85
CA TYR A 178 14.05 -0.47 -4.10
C TYR A 178 15.03 -1.19 -5.03
N LYS A 179 14.65 -1.42 -6.29
CA LYS A 179 15.50 -2.04 -7.33
C LYS A 179 16.08 -1.01 -8.30
N PRO A 180 17.23 -0.39 -7.99
CA PRO A 180 17.76 0.72 -8.80
C PRO A 180 18.05 0.34 -10.25
N GLU A 181 18.58 -0.85 -10.51
CA GLU A 181 18.94 -1.27 -11.88
C GLU A 181 17.71 -1.60 -12.74
N ARG A 182 16.56 -1.85 -12.10
CA ARG A 182 15.31 -2.16 -12.79
C ARG A 182 14.40 -0.95 -12.94
N ASN A 183 14.76 0.20 -12.36
CA ASN A 183 13.98 1.42 -12.47
C ASN A 183 13.92 1.89 -13.93
N ARG A 184 12.71 2.08 -14.45
CA ARG A 184 12.46 2.54 -15.83
C ARG A 184 11.94 3.97 -15.89
N THR A 185 12.01 4.68 -14.77
CA THR A 185 11.49 6.04 -14.63
C THR A 185 12.61 6.98 -14.16
N LYS A 186 12.44 8.29 -14.37
CA LYS A 186 13.38 9.30 -13.85
C LYS A 186 13.25 9.50 -12.35
N ARG A 187 12.16 9.03 -11.74
CA ARG A 187 11.86 9.20 -10.32
C ARG A 187 12.27 7.94 -9.57
N ILE A 188 12.67 8.13 -8.32
CA ILE A 188 12.90 7.06 -7.35
C ILE A 188 11.87 7.22 -6.21
N PRO A 189 11.67 6.22 -5.34
CA PRO A 189 10.87 6.41 -4.14
C PRO A 189 11.35 7.60 -3.32
N ASP A 190 10.42 8.37 -2.78
CA ASP A 190 10.76 9.47 -1.86
C ASP A 190 11.32 8.90 -0.54
N PHE A 191 10.90 7.70 -0.15
CA PHE A 191 11.44 6.96 1.00
C PHE A 191 11.67 5.49 0.65
N TYR A 192 12.84 4.93 0.99
CA TYR A 192 13.10 3.50 0.89
C TYR A 192 14.07 2.99 1.96
N VAL A 193 13.95 1.71 2.35
CA VAL A 193 14.80 1.11 3.40
C VAL A 193 15.96 0.33 2.80
N MET A 194 15.69 -0.58 1.86
CA MET A 194 16.70 -1.51 1.35
C MET A 194 16.83 -1.43 -0.18
N PRO A 195 17.92 -0.84 -0.71
CA PRO A 195 18.24 -0.99 -2.12
C PRO A 195 18.75 -2.41 -2.40
N THR A 196 18.18 -3.09 -3.39
CA THR A 196 18.61 -4.44 -3.83
C THR A 196 18.11 -4.74 -5.24
N ASN A 197 18.87 -5.49 -6.02
CA ASN A 197 18.43 -5.99 -7.33
C ASN A 197 18.10 -7.49 -7.31
N GLU A 198 18.08 -8.12 -6.13
CA GLU A 198 17.78 -9.54 -5.96
C GLU A 198 16.34 -9.91 -6.36
N TRP A 199 16.13 -11.18 -6.68
CA TRP A 199 14.79 -11.72 -6.84
C TRP A 199 14.17 -11.98 -5.46
N LEU A 200 13.40 -11.01 -4.97
CA LEU A 200 12.67 -11.13 -3.71
C LEU A 200 11.43 -12.01 -3.85
N VAL A 201 11.19 -12.84 -2.85
CA VAL A 201 9.93 -13.59 -2.66
C VAL A 201 9.39 -13.26 -1.29
N PHE A 202 8.27 -12.53 -1.25
CA PHE A 202 7.69 -12.04 0.01
C PHE A 202 6.94 -13.13 0.78
N PRO A 203 6.77 -13.00 2.11
CA PRO A 203 6.09 -14.02 2.93
C PRO A 203 4.74 -14.48 2.37
N HIS A 204 3.92 -13.53 1.92
CA HIS A 204 2.57 -13.73 1.40
C HIS A 204 2.52 -14.29 -0.04
N GLU A 205 3.65 -14.37 -0.75
CA GLU A 205 3.71 -14.86 -2.12
C GLU A 205 3.86 -16.38 -2.18
N LEU A 206 2.90 -17.02 -2.82
CA LEU A 206 2.88 -18.46 -3.12
C LEU A 206 2.82 -18.77 -4.61
N LYS A 207 2.36 -17.80 -5.41
CA LYS A 207 2.21 -17.96 -6.86
C LYS A 207 3.59 -18.21 -7.46
N GLU A 208 3.66 -19.11 -8.44
CA GLU A 208 4.91 -19.45 -9.17
C GLU A 208 6.01 -20.10 -8.31
N LEU A 209 5.69 -20.56 -7.09
CA LEU A 209 6.59 -21.39 -6.30
C LEU A 209 6.30 -22.88 -6.52
N THR A 210 7.36 -23.66 -6.68
CA THR A 210 7.27 -25.12 -6.73
C THR A 210 6.95 -25.69 -5.35
N ARG A 211 6.38 -26.90 -5.31
CA ARG A 211 6.13 -27.64 -4.07
C ARG A 211 7.39 -27.81 -3.21
N LYS A 212 8.57 -27.95 -3.83
CA LYS A 212 9.87 -28.05 -3.15
C LYS A 212 10.27 -26.71 -2.53
N GLU A 213 10.11 -25.60 -3.24
CA GLU A 213 10.40 -24.26 -2.72
C GLU A 213 9.49 -23.89 -1.55
N ILE A 214 8.19 -24.20 -1.64
CA ILE A 214 7.24 -23.93 -0.55
C ILE A 214 7.65 -24.69 0.71
N ARG A 215 7.91 -25.99 0.61
CA ARG A 215 8.31 -26.79 1.78
C ARG A 215 9.64 -26.39 2.40
N LYS A 216 10.58 -25.89 1.59
CA LYS A 216 11.92 -25.52 2.05
C LYS A 216 11.97 -24.13 2.66
N ASN A 217 11.26 -23.16 2.07
CA ASN A 217 11.49 -21.74 2.36
C ASN A 217 10.27 -20.98 2.89
N LYS A 218 9.08 -21.61 2.96
CA LYS A 218 7.87 -21.00 3.53
C LYS A 218 7.50 -21.66 4.84
N ASP A 219 6.67 -20.98 5.62
CA ASP A 219 6.11 -21.56 6.84
C ASP A 219 5.42 -22.91 6.52
N PRO A 220 5.63 -23.96 7.34
CA PRO A 220 5.02 -25.27 7.15
C PRO A 220 3.50 -25.23 6.94
N VAL A 221 2.79 -24.24 7.49
CA VAL A 221 1.34 -24.06 7.30
C VAL A 221 0.97 -23.92 5.83
N PHE A 222 1.80 -23.29 4.99
CA PHE A 222 1.52 -23.15 3.57
C PHE A 222 1.59 -24.48 2.84
N ALA A 223 2.64 -25.26 3.11
CA ALA A 223 2.76 -26.61 2.56
C ALA A 223 1.61 -27.50 3.05
N ALA A 224 1.23 -27.36 4.32
CA ALA A 224 0.13 -28.11 4.89
C ALA A 224 -1.20 -27.77 4.22
N ALA A 225 -1.51 -26.47 4.10
CA ALA A 225 -2.75 -25.98 3.49
C ALA A 225 -2.92 -26.42 2.03
N LEU A 226 -1.81 -26.51 1.28
CA LEU A 226 -1.85 -26.88 -0.14
C LEU A 226 -1.80 -28.38 -0.40
N TYR A 227 -1.18 -29.17 0.49
CA TYR A 227 -0.77 -30.54 0.16
C TYR A 227 -1.17 -31.61 1.18
N GLU A 228 -1.64 -31.25 2.37
CA GLU A 228 -2.11 -32.24 3.36
C GLU A 228 -3.53 -32.68 3.04
N ARG A 229 -3.73 -34.00 2.92
CA ARG A 229 -5.07 -34.58 2.68
C ARG A 229 -6.06 -34.25 3.81
N ASN A 230 -5.58 -34.06 5.04
CA ASN A 230 -6.41 -33.67 6.17
C ASN A 230 -5.78 -32.49 6.92
N PHE A 231 -5.89 -31.29 6.34
CA PHE A 231 -5.38 -30.05 6.93
C PHE A 231 -5.96 -29.78 8.32
N ARG A 232 -7.25 -30.06 8.58
CA ARG A 232 -7.86 -29.87 9.91
C ARG A 232 -7.12 -30.65 11.00
N LYS A 233 -6.79 -31.92 10.74
CA LYS A 233 -6.00 -32.75 11.66
C LYS A 233 -4.58 -32.23 11.84
N TRP A 234 -3.94 -31.77 10.76
CA TRP A 234 -2.62 -31.15 10.82
C TRP A 234 -2.66 -29.86 11.68
N ALA A 235 -3.62 -28.98 11.44
CA ALA A 235 -3.77 -27.69 12.11
C ALA A 235 -4.02 -27.84 13.61
N ARG A 236 -4.85 -28.80 14.05
CA ARG A 236 -5.05 -29.08 15.50
C ARG A 236 -3.76 -29.46 16.22
N ARG A 237 -2.85 -30.15 15.54
CA ARG A 237 -1.57 -30.58 16.12
C ARG A 237 -0.52 -29.47 16.17
N HIS A 238 -0.51 -28.60 15.16
CA HIS A 238 0.60 -27.65 14.96
C HIS A 238 0.25 -26.19 15.23
N LEU A 239 -1.01 -25.79 15.06
CA LEU A 239 -1.45 -24.39 15.23
C LEU A 239 -2.19 -24.11 16.54
N LYS A 240 -2.31 -25.11 17.43
CA LYS A 240 -3.07 -25.01 18.71
C LYS A 240 -4.48 -24.43 18.54
N LEU A 241 -5.12 -24.68 17.38
CA LEU A 241 -6.49 -24.22 17.15
C LEU A 241 -7.45 -24.90 18.14
N PRO A 242 -8.43 -24.17 18.70
CA PRO A 242 -9.45 -24.78 19.53
C PRO A 242 -10.16 -25.90 18.77
N ALA A 243 -10.54 -26.96 19.49
CA ALA A 243 -11.39 -27.99 18.92
C ALA A 243 -12.68 -27.31 18.46
N ALA A 244 -13.06 -27.47 17.18
CA ALA A 244 -14.33 -26.97 16.69
C ALA A 244 -15.44 -27.68 17.49
N GLU A 245 -16.11 -26.96 18.38
CA GLU A 245 -17.40 -27.40 18.93
C GLU A 245 -18.43 -27.26 17.81
N GLY A 246 -18.89 -28.40 17.29
CA GLY A 246 -19.94 -28.45 16.27
C GLY A 246 -19.56 -29.30 15.05
N LYS A 247 -20.47 -30.20 14.65
CA LYS A 247 -20.41 -30.89 13.35
C LYS A 247 -20.40 -29.82 12.25
N SER A 248 -19.45 -29.94 11.32
CA SER A 248 -19.31 -29.01 10.22
C SER A 248 -20.46 -29.22 9.22
N VAL A 249 -21.05 -28.13 8.71
CA VAL A 249 -22.06 -28.15 7.62
C VAL A 249 -21.50 -28.74 6.32
N PHE A 250 -20.17 -28.93 6.24
CA PHE A 250 -19.48 -29.58 5.13
C PHE A 250 -19.13 -31.05 5.39
N ASP A 251 -19.56 -31.62 6.53
CA ASP A 251 -19.39 -33.06 6.81
C ASP A 251 -20.61 -33.87 6.32
N SER A 252 -21.53 -33.24 5.59
CA SER A 252 -22.63 -33.87 4.85
C SER A 252 -22.55 -33.48 3.38
N ASN A 253 -21.73 -34.20 2.62
CA ASN A 253 -21.90 -34.60 1.22
C ASN A 253 -20.67 -35.38 0.75
#